data_AF-A0A848XLV5-F1
#
_entry.id   AF-A0A848XLV5-F1
#
_cell.length_a   1.000
_cell.length_b   1.000
_cell.length_c   1.000
_cell.angle_alpha   90.00
_cell.angle_beta   90.00
_cell.angle_gamma   90.00
#
_symmetry.space_group_name_H-M   'P 1'
#
loop_
_entity.id
_entity.type
_entity.pdbx_description
1 polymer ?
#
loop_
_entity_poly.entity_id
_entity_poly.type
_entity_poly.pdbx_seq_one_letter_code
_entity_poly.pdbx_strand_id
1 'polypeptide(L)'
;RIDKTYWDHESYFAEGNEIVFDRGLGIRRNAVVLPAGYELIVANYPVQVETESDDRIRVSFMSPGPGSVPLRIRGRRLDRVGAPLVRPGGDRPESVGGGSPAAARTDYVVPNRAFQDRDITYFLQPPPTHSFRLFHDYTESRVGMDRYVNVVRAGSTASDPEAYNLDTGERLQVEQLRGSEISDKGIDIGGPPTPESEVVVIWYDPVPEGASVRLRIWETYTDAGRYVDLGDEFVWDRGFGRARNTVVLPEGWRLAANSIPGVIDETDDGRIRIRYINSRPDQIQVFIRGRRR
;
A
#
# COMPACT_ATOMS: atom_id res chain seq x y z
N ARG A 1 -14.10 -3.49 8.67
CA ARG A 1 -14.11 -4.73 7.86
C ARG A 1 -15.50 -5.35 7.96
N ILE A 2 -16.06 -5.86 6.86
CA ILE A 2 -17.34 -6.58 6.90
C ILE A 2 -17.03 -8.03 6.60
N ASP A 3 -17.17 -8.89 7.61
CA ASP A 3 -17.07 -10.34 7.43
C ASP A 3 -18.48 -10.89 7.18
N LYS A 4 -18.61 -11.73 6.14
CA LYS A 4 -19.87 -12.37 5.76
C LYS A 4 -19.65 -13.86 5.63
N THR A 5 -20.54 -14.64 6.21
CA THR A 5 -20.59 -16.09 6.01
C THR A 5 -21.59 -16.39 4.89
N TYR A 6 -21.16 -17.13 3.90
CA TYR A 6 -22.02 -17.60 2.81
C TYR A 6 -22.13 -19.12 2.90
N TRP A 7 -23.33 -19.64 2.66
CA TRP A 7 -23.55 -21.05 2.37
C TRP A 7 -23.93 -21.17 0.89
N ASP A 8 -23.11 -21.86 0.12
CA ASP A 8 -23.27 -21.96 -1.33
C ASP A 8 -22.56 -23.23 -1.83
N HIS A 9 -23.33 -24.30 -2.02
CA HIS A 9 -22.82 -25.61 -2.42
C HIS A 9 -22.41 -25.67 -3.89
N GLU A 10 -22.83 -24.71 -4.71
CA GLU A 10 -22.42 -24.64 -6.12
C GLU A 10 -21.01 -24.07 -6.24
N SER A 11 -20.68 -23.06 -5.42
CA SER A 11 -19.36 -22.42 -5.44
C SER A 11 -18.39 -22.91 -4.36
N TYR A 12 -18.84 -23.69 -3.38
CA TYR A 12 -17.99 -24.30 -2.35
C TYR A 12 -18.43 -25.72 -2.00
N PHE A 13 -17.64 -26.72 -2.39
CA PHE A 13 -17.99 -28.13 -2.26
C PHE A 13 -16.77 -29.01 -2.03
N ALA A 14 -17.01 -30.26 -1.61
CA ALA A 14 -15.96 -31.26 -1.41
C ALA A 14 -15.84 -32.18 -2.64
N GLU A 15 -14.62 -32.55 -2.99
CA GLU A 15 -14.27 -33.56 -4.00
C GLU A 15 -13.29 -34.56 -3.36
N GLY A 16 -13.79 -35.70 -2.85
CA GLY A 16 -12.94 -36.69 -2.18
C GLY A 16 -12.31 -36.15 -0.90
N ASN A 17 -10.97 -36.06 -0.85
CA ASN A 17 -10.22 -35.47 0.27
C ASN A 17 -9.89 -33.98 0.06
N GLU A 18 -10.49 -33.33 -0.94
CA GLU A 18 -10.29 -31.93 -1.28
C GLU A 18 -11.56 -31.10 -1.06
N ILE A 19 -11.35 -29.81 -0.88
CA ILE A 19 -12.38 -28.77 -0.97
C ILE A 19 -12.09 -27.89 -2.18
N VAL A 20 -13.14 -27.45 -2.85
CA VAL A 20 -13.07 -26.56 -4.01
C VAL A 20 -13.88 -25.31 -3.70
N PHE A 21 -13.25 -24.16 -3.90
CA PHE A 21 -13.92 -22.87 -3.97
C PHE A 21 -13.83 -22.38 -5.41
N ASP A 22 -14.95 -22.20 -6.09
CA ASP A 22 -15.02 -21.74 -7.48
C ASP A 22 -16.09 -20.64 -7.62
N ARG A 23 -15.64 -19.38 -7.63
CA ARG A 23 -16.55 -18.24 -7.59
C ARG A 23 -16.01 -17.02 -8.33
N GLY A 24 -16.90 -16.37 -9.08
CA GLY A 24 -16.69 -15.02 -9.57
C GLY A 24 -16.68 -13.99 -8.43
N LEU A 25 -15.54 -13.37 -8.17
CA LEU A 25 -15.37 -12.33 -7.14
C LEU A 25 -15.23 -10.95 -7.79
N GLY A 26 -16.26 -10.11 -7.63
CA GLY A 26 -16.26 -8.72 -8.13
C GLY A 26 -15.54 -7.72 -7.21
N ILE A 27 -15.23 -8.10 -5.96
CA ILE A 27 -14.47 -7.24 -5.05
C ILE A 27 -13.01 -7.23 -5.51
N ARG A 28 -12.49 -6.03 -5.84
CA ARG A 28 -11.15 -5.85 -6.41
C ARG A 28 -10.01 -6.30 -5.50
N ARG A 29 -10.25 -6.38 -4.20
CA ARG A 29 -9.27 -6.80 -3.19
C ARG A 29 -9.99 -7.72 -2.23
N ASN A 30 -9.57 -8.96 -2.15
CA ASN A 30 -10.29 -9.95 -1.37
C ASN A 30 -9.33 -11.02 -0.84
N ALA A 31 -9.81 -11.80 0.11
CA ALA A 31 -9.16 -13.03 0.52
C ALA A 31 -10.16 -14.14 0.81
N VAL A 32 -9.70 -15.37 0.58
CA VAL A 32 -10.34 -16.61 1.00
C VAL A 32 -9.43 -17.23 2.05
N VAL A 33 -10.00 -17.65 3.18
CA VAL A 33 -9.26 -18.36 4.23
C VAL A 33 -9.72 -19.81 4.23
N LEU A 34 -8.78 -20.74 4.02
CA LEU A 34 -9.09 -22.16 4.07
C LEU A 34 -9.47 -22.58 5.51
N PRO A 35 -10.34 -23.59 5.67
CA PRO A 35 -10.57 -24.21 6.98
C PRO A 35 -9.26 -24.75 7.57
N ALA A 36 -9.20 -24.87 8.90
CA ALA A 36 -8.06 -25.50 9.56
C ALA A 36 -7.88 -26.96 9.08
N GLY A 37 -6.62 -27.40 8.96
CA GLY A 37 -6.27 -28.75 8.50
C GLY A 37 -6.33 -28.95 6.98
N TYR A 38 -6.30 -27.88 6.18
CA TYR A 38 -6.19 -27.95 4.73
C TYR A 38 -4.94 -27.23 4.22
N GLU A 39 -4.23 -27.85 3.27
CA GLU A 39 -3.18 -27.21 2.46
C GLU A 39 -3.75 -26.63 1.17
N LEU A 40 -3.21 -25.51 0.69
CA LEU A 40 -3.55 -24.95 -0.62
C LEU A 40 -2.80 -25.72 -1.72
N ILE A 41 -3.51 -26.33 -2.66
CA ILE A 41 -2.90 -27.11 -3.76
C ILE A 41 -3.16 -26.52 -5.16
N VAL A 42 -4.18 -25.68 -5.31
CA VAL A 42 -4.49 -24.99 -6.57
C VAL A 42 -4.98 -23.58 -6.29
N ALA A 43 -4.49 -22.60 -7.05
CA ALA A 43 -5.09 -21.30 -7.24
C ALA A 43 -4.93 -20.91 -8.72
N ASN A 44 -6.04 -20.61 -9.42
CA ASN A 44 -6.01 -20.30 -10.85
C ASN A 44 -5.70 -18.82 -11.18
N TYR A 45 -5.45 -18.00 -10.16
CA TYR A 45 -5.22 -16.56 -10.27
C TYR A 45 -4.02 -16.16 -9.40
N PRO A 46 -3.28 -15.08 -9.75
CA PRO A 46 -2.18 -14.61 -8.92
C PRO A 46 -2.63 -14.20 -7.51
N VAL A 47 -2.06 -14.84 -6.49
CA VAL A 47 -2.43 -14.67 -5.08
C VAL A 47 -1.18 -14.47 -4.21
N GLN A 48 -1.35 -13.78 -3.09
CA GLN A 48 -0.45 -13.89 -1.94
C GLN A 48 -1.01 -14.94 -0.99
N VAL A 49 -0.10 -15.68 -0.35
CA VAL A 49 -0.45 -16.72 0.61
C VAL A 49 0.23 -16.40 1.92
N GLU A 50 -0.55 -16.36 2.98
CA GLU A 50 -0.12 -16.10 4.35
C GLU A 50 -0.78 -17.12 5.26
N THR A 51 -0.11 -17.50 6.34
CA THR A 51 -0.71 -18.33 7.38
C THR A 51 -1.13 -17.43 8.54
N GLU A 52 -2.38 -17.59 8.96
CA GLU A 52 -2.95 -16.89 10.10
C GLU A 52 -2.32 -17.36 11.42
N SER A 53 -2.52 -16.61 12.50
CA SER A 53 -2.08 -17.01 13.84
C SER A 53 -2.71 -18.30 14.33
N ASP A 54 -3.83 -18.73 13.73
CA ASP A 54 -4.54 -19.98 14.01
C ASP A 54 -4.24 -21.10 12.98
N ASP A 55 -3.12 -21.00 12.26
CA ASP A 55 -2.62 -21.97 11.26
C ASP A 55 -3.46 -22.11 9.98
N ARG A 56 -4.53 -21.32 9.82
CA ARG A 56 -5.29 -21.31 8.58
C ARG A 56 -4.54 -20.59 7.46
N ILE A 57 -4.69 -21.09 6.24
CA ILE A 57 -4.11 -20.47 5.05
C ILE A 57 -5.04 -19.38 4.52
N ARG A 58 -4.57 -18.13 4.53
CA ARG A 58 -5.18 -17.01 3.82
C ARG A 58 -4.61 -16.90 2.41
N VAL A 59 -5.50 -16.83 1.43
CA VAL A 59 -5.21 -16.61 0.02
C VAL A 59 -5.80 -15.26 -0.37
N SER A 60 -4.97 -14.24 -0.59
CA SER A 60 -5.40 -12.89 -0.95
C SER A 60 -5.02 -12.54 -2.38
N PHE A 61 -5.79 -11.67 -3.03
CA PHE A 61 -5.49 -11.21 -4.38
C PHE A 61 -5.89 -9.75 -4.59
N MET A 62 -5.36 -9.17 -5.66
CA MET A 62 -5.80 -7.89 -6.20
C MET A 62 -6.19 -8.04 -7.67
N SER A 63 -7.34 -7.49 -8.04
CA SER A 63 -7.83 -7.41 -9.40
C SER A 63 -7.69 -5.98 -9.92
N PRO A 64 -6.78 -5.72 -10.88
CA PRO A 64 -6.66 -4.41 -11.49
C PRO A 64 -7.74 -4.13 -12.55
N GLY A 65 -8.36 -5.19 -13.08
CA GLY A 65 -9.37 -5.10 -14.13
C GLY A 65 -10.76 -4.70 -13.61
N PRO A 66 -11.66 -4.25 -14.51
CA PRO A 66 -13.05 -3.94 -14.16
C PRO A 66 -13.93 -5.19 -13.96
N GLY A 67 -13.51 -6.34 -14.51
CA GLY A 67 -14.26 -7.59 -14.42
C GLY A 67 -14.12 -8.31 -13.08
N SER A 68 -15.04 -9.25 -12.81
CA SER A 68 -14.91 -10.19 -11.71
C SER A 68 -13.76 -11.17 -11.96
N VAL A 69 -13.11 -11.61 -10.89
CA VAL A 69 -12.10 -12.68 -10.95
C VAL A 69 -12.82 -14.02 -10.83
N PRO A 70 -12.79 -14.91 -11.84
CA PRO A 70 -13.29 -16.28 -11.71
C PRO A 70 -12.29 -17.09 -10.87
N LEU A 71 -12.32 -16.90 -9.55
CA LEU A 71 -11.34 -17.48 -8.64
C LEU A 71 -11.70 -18.93 -8.34
N ARG A 72 -10.79 -19.84 -8.71
CA ARG A 72 -10.83 -21.25 -8.35
C ARG A 72 -9.65 -21.60 -7.46
N ILE A 73 -9.96 -22.07 -6.26
CA ILE A 73 -9.02 -22.54 -5.25
C ILE A 73 -9.35 -23.99 -4.90
N ARG A 74 -8.33 -24.83 -4.71
CA ARG A 74 -8.49 -26.17 -4.13
C ARG A 74 -7.62 -26.32 -2.90
N GLY A 75 -8.23 -26.84 -1.83
CA GLY A 75 -7.52 -27.22 -0.62
C GLY A 75 -7.55 -28.75 -0.44
N ARG A 76 -6.43 -29.37 -0.05
CA ARG A 76 -6.40 -30.79 0.29
C ARG A 76 -6.36 -30.96 1.81
N ARG A 77 -7.14 -31.90 2.33
CA ARG A 77 -7.12 -32.22 3.76
C ARG A 77 -5.77 -32.81 4.16
N LEU A 78 -5.20 -32.30 5.24
CA LEU A 78 -3.98 -32.83 5.84
C LEU A 78 -4.31 -33.98 6.79
N ASP A 79 -3.45 -35.00 6.81
CA ASP A 79 -3.55 -36.12 7.77
C ASP A 79 -3.26 -35.67 9.21
N ARG A 80 -2.51 -34.58 9.38
CA ARG A 80 -2.19 -33.94 10.65
C ARG A 80 -2.23 -32.42 10.49
N VAL A 81 -2.87 -31.72 11.43
CA VAL A 81 -2.76 -30.25 11.51
C VAL A 81 -1.34 -29.91 11.96
N GLY A 82 -0.72 -28.92 11.32
CA GLY A 82 0.64 -28.48 11.65
C GLY A 82 0.72 -27.97 13.09
N ALA A 83 1.93 -27.98 13.66
CA ALA A 83 2.17 -27.19 14.86
C ALA A 83 2.03 -25.70 14.48
N PRO A 84 1.55 -24.83 15.40
CA PRO A 84 1.45 -23.40 15.14
C PRO A 84 2.78 -22.85 14.61
N LEU A 85 2.72 -21.99 13.60
CA LEU A 85 3.92 -21.35 13.08
C LEU A 85 4.65 -20.59 14.19
N VAL A 86 5.89 -21.00 14.45
CA VAL A 86 6.84 -20.15 15.16
C VAL A 86 7.24 -19.06 14.19
N ARG A 87 7.00 -17.79 14.54
CA ARG A 87 7.45 -16.66 13.72
C ARG A 87 8.94 -16.85 13.43
N PRO A 88 9.36 -16.73 12.17
CA PRO A 88 10.77 -16.85 11.84
C PRO A 88 11.59 -15.85 12.66
N GLY A 89 12.58 -16.35 13.38
CA GLY A 89 13.61 -15.58 14.06
C GLY A 89 14.94 -16.26 13.78
N GLY A 90 15.96 -15.49 13.45
CA GLY A 90 17.29 -16.01 13.18
C GLY A 90 18.12 -15.08 12.32
N ASP A 91 19.44 -15.21 12.44
CA ASP A 91 20.39 -14.43 11.66
C ASP A 91 20.19 -14.68 10.16
N ARG A 92 20.38 -13.62 9.36
CA ARG A 92 20.36 -13.77 7.91
C ARG A 92 21.59 -14.57 7.49
N PRO A 93 21.44 -15.58 6.62
CA PRO A 93 22.59 -16.32 6.14
C PRO A 93 23.53 -15.39 5.36
N GLU A 94 24.83 -15.64 5.47
CA GLU A 94 25.81 -14.99 4.61
C GLU A 94 25.53 -15.31 3.14
N SER A 95 25.73 -14.34 2.26
CA SER A 95 25.55 -14.50 0.82
C SER A 95 26.55 -13.66 0.06
N VAL A 96 27.08 -14.23 -1.02
CA VAL A 96 28.00 -13.59 -1.98
C VAL A 96 27.30 -13.20 -3.29
N GLY A 97 25.97 -13.34 -3.36
CA GLY A 97 25.19 -13.11 -4.56
C GLY A 97 24.91 -11.63 -4.84
N GLY A 98 24.90 -11.26 -6.12
CA GLY A 98 24.37 -9.96 -6.59
C GLY A 98 22.85 -9.99 -6.67
N GLY A 99 22.18 -8.97 -6.12
CA GLY A 99 20.71 -8.86 -6.14
C GLY A 99 20.17 -8.16 -4.89
N SER A 100 18.88 -7.84 -4.87
CA SER A 100 18.20 -7.26 -3.72
C SER A 100 16.92 -8.05 -3.43
N PRO A 101 16.82 -8.75 -2.28
CA PRO A 101 17.81 -8.82 -1.20
C PRO A 101 19.03 -9.69 -1.57
N ALA A 102 20.20 -9.35 -0.99
CA ALA A 102 21.43 -10.10 -1.23
C ALA A 102 21.44 -11.48 -0.53
N ALA A 103 20.72 -11.63 0.57
CA ALA A 103 20.60 -12.86 1.36
C ALA A 103 19.13 -13.25 1.57
N ALA A 104 18.89 -14.52 1.89
CA ALA A 104 17.56 -15.00 2.27
C ALA A 104 17.07 -14.24 3.51
N ARG A 105 15.84 -13.74 3.44
CA ARG A 105 15.23 -12.97 4.52
C ARG A 105 14.49 -13.94 5.44
N THR A 106 15.22 -14.51 6.39
CA THR A 106 14.69 -15.44 7.39
C THR A 106 13.58 -14.80 8.21
N ASP A 107 13.69 -13.50 8.51
CA ASP A 107 12.76 -12.67 9.28
C ASP A 107 11.61 -12.05 8.46
N TYR A 108 11.44 -12.44 7.19
CA TYR A 108 10.53 -11.73 6.29
C TYR A 108 9.05 -12.00 6.60
N VAL A 109 8.36 -10.93 7.01
CA VAL A 109 6.90 -10.91 7.05
C VAL A 109 6.36 -10.48 5.69
N VAL A 110 5.56 -11.34 5.07
CA VAL A 110 4.91 -11.05 3.78
C VAL A 110 3.89 -9.92 3.99
N PRO A 111 4.02 -8.77 3.32
CA PRO A 111 3.01 -7.72 3.43
C PRO A 111 1.78 -8.08 2.60
N ASN A 112 0.60 -8.09 3.23
CA ASN A 112 -0.65 -8.36 2.53
C ASN A 112 -1.12 -7.15 1.70
N ARG A 113 -0.79 -7.15 0.40
CA ARG A 113 -1.09 -6.02 -0.51
C ARG A 113 -2.58 -5.78 -0.68
N ALA A 114 -3.42 -6.82 -0.60
CA ALA A 114 -4.87 -6.69 -0.73
C ALA A 114 -5.49 -5.86 0.42
N PHE A 115 -4.91 -5.94 1.62
CA PHE A 115 -5.42 -5.27 2.82
C PHE A 115 -4.59 -4.08 3.29
N GLN A 116 -3.46 -3.77 2.63
CA GLN A 116 -2.81 -2.48 2.84
C GLN A 116 -3.76 -1.35 2.46
N ASP A 117 -4.10 -0.49 3.42
CA ASP A 117 -5.16 0.51 3.35
C ASP A 117 -4.67 1.92 2.95
N ARG A 118 -3.34 2.10 2.83
CA ARG A 118 -2.72 3.38 2.49
C ARG A 118 -2.76 3.66 0.99
N ASP A 119 -3.45 4.73 0.62
CA ASP A 119 -3.57 5.23 -0.75
C ASP A 119 -2.93 6.60 -0.85
N ILE A 120 -2.14 6.84 -1.90
CA ILE A 120 -1.51 8.14 -2.12
C ILE A 120 -1.98 8.71 -3.46
N THR A 121 -2.42 9.96 -3.45
CA THR A 121 -2.76 10.69 -4.67
C THR A 121 -1.86 11.90 -4.80
N TYR A 122 -1.13 11.99 -5.90
CA TYR A 122 -0.26 13.09 -6.27
C TYR A 122 -0.97 13.98 -7.29
N PHE A 123 -1.01 15.28 -7.03
CA PHE A 123 -1.49 16.33 -7.93
C PHE A 123 -0.28 17.16 -8.34
N LEU A 124 0.18 16.96 -9.57
CA LEU A 124 1.32 17.69 -10.10
C LEU A 124 0.96 19.18 -10.24
N GLN A 125 1.78 20.05 -9.66
CA GLN A 125 1.69 21.50 -9.86
C GLN A 125 2.36 21.87 -11.19
N PRO A 126 2.29 23.12 -11.67
CA PRO A 126 2.98 23.52 -12.90
C PRO A 126 4.46 23.10 -12.86
N PRO A 127 5.00 22.41 -13.90
CA PRO A 127 6.33 21.82 -13.83
C PRO A 127 7.48 22.73 -13.37
N PRO A 128 7.52 24.05 -13.72
CA PRO A 128 8.57 24.94 -13.25
C PRO A 128 8.65 25.09 -11.72
N THR A 129 7.60 24.73 -10.97
CA THR A 129 7.63 24.77 -9.50
C THR A 129 8.35 23.56 -8.90
N HIS A 130 8.58 22.50 -9.69
CA HIS A 130 9.10 21.22 -9.22
C HIS A 130 8.29 20.62 -8.05
N SER A 131 7.02 21.04 -7.92
CA SER A 131 6.20 20.72 -6.76
C SER A 131 4.96 19.90 -7.10
N PHE A 132 4.43 19.23 -6.10
CA PHE A 132 3.20 18.47 -6.19
C PHE A 132 2.49 18.51 -4.84
N ARG A 133 1.18 18.68 -4.88
CA ARG A 133 0.32 18.46 -3.71
C ARG A 133 0.04 16.96 -3.65
N LEU A 134 -0.02 16.38 -2.47
CA LEU A 134 -0.51 15.01 -2.33
C LEU A 134 -1.40 14.88 -1.11
N PHE A 135 -2.21 13.82 -1.12
CA PHE A 135 -2.72 13.27 0.12
C PHE A 135 -2.44 11.78 0.25
N HIS A 136 -2.36 11.35 1.50
CA HIS A 136 -2.37 9.95 1.91
C HIS A 136 -3.67 9.70 2.64
N ASP A 137 -4.45 8.72 2.18
CA ASP A 137 -5.53 8.17 3.01
C ASP A 137 -5.00 6.94 3.73
N TYR A 138 -5.10 6.91 5.05
CA TYR A 138 -4.55 5.86 5.91
C TYR A 138 -5.59 5.42 6.94
N THR A 139 -5.66 4.12 7.27
CA THR A 139 -6.45 3.65 8.41
C THR A 139 -5.50 3.17 9.50
N GLU A 140 -5.63 3.72 10.70
CA GLU A 140 -4.97 3.19 11.89
C GLU A 140 -5.94 2.28 12.64
N SER A 141 -5.44 1.11 13.06
CA SER A 141 -6.21 0.15 13.84
C SER A 141 -5.44 -0.41 15.03
N ARG A 142 -4.20 0.04 15.27
CA ARG A 142 -3.41 -0.37 16.44
C ARG A 142 -3.97 0.31 17.67
N VAL A 143 -4.48 -0.49 18.60
CA VAL A 143 -5.05 -0.02 19.87
C VAL A 143 -4.06 0.89 20.60
N GLY A 144 -4.54 2.05 21.04
CA GLY A 144 -3.75 3.05 21.77
C GLY A 144 -2.82 3.90 20.90
N MET A 145 -2.70 3.65 19.59
CA MET A 145 -1.97 4.55 18.70
C MET A 145 -2.72 5.89 18.59
N ASP A 146 -2.02 6.98 18.86
CA ASP A 146 -2.55 8.34 18.99
C ASP A 146 -1.94 9.31 17.95
N ARG A 147 -1.12 8.76 17.05
CA ARG A 147 -0.37 9.56 16.09
C ARG A 147 -0.03 8.81 14.83
N TYR A 148 0.21 9.59 13.78
CA TYR A 148 0.80 9.12 12.54
C TYR A 148 2.06 9.95 12.28
N VAL A 149 3.13 9.27 11.89
CA VAL A 149 4.42 9.91 11.59
C VAL A 149 4.69 9.72 10.11
N ASN A 150 4.77 10.83 9.38
CA ASN A 150 5.26 10.83 8.02
C ASN A 150 6.72 11.26 7.98
N VAL A 151 7.60 10.40 7.49
CA VAL A 151 9.02 10.73 7.33
C VAL A 151 9.23 11.36 5.96
N VAL A 152 9.76 12.58 5.95
CA VAL A 152 10.06 13.30 4.71
C VAL A 152 11.32 12.68 4.09
N ARG A 153 11.24 12.36 2.79
CA ARG A 153 12.35 11.73 2.08
C ARG A 153 13.51 12.72 1.93
N ALA A 154 14.74 12.26 2.15
CA ALA A 154 15.94 13.04 1.87
C ALA A 154 15.93 13.60 0.43
N GLY A 155 16.21 14.91 0.30
CA GLY A 155 16.15 15.65 -0.96
C GLY A 155 14.75 16.14 -1.35
N SER A 156 13.74 15.95 -0.51
CA SER A 156 12.43 16.60 -0.63
C SER A 156 12.22 17.56 0.54
N THR A 157 11.39 18.58 0.34
CA THR A 157 10.91 19.47 1.40
C THR A 157 9.39 19.39 1.46
N ALA A 158 8.83 19.15 2.64
CA ALA A 158 7.40 19.18 2.87
C ALA A 158 6.95 20.59 3.31
N SER A 159 5.73 20.97 2.93
CA SER A 159 5.12 22.25 3.27
C SER A 159 3.60 22.11 3.31
N ASP A 160 2.94 23.08 3.96
CA ASP A 160 1.49 23.17 4.11
C ASP A 160 0.81 21.86 4.53
N PRO A 161 1.30 21.19 5.59
CA PRO A 161 0.69 19.93 6.00
C PRO A 161 -0.64 20.21 6.71
N GLU A 162 -1.64 19.40 6.40
CA GLU A 162 -2.92 19.41 7.08
C GLU A 162 -3.47 17.99 7.12
N ALA A 163 -4.24 17.68 8.14
CA ALA A 163 -4.81 16.36 8.27
C ALA A 163 -6.24 16.41 8.79
N TYR A 164 -7.01 15.39 8.42
CA TYR A 164 -8.41 15.26 8.75
C TYR A 164 -8.72 13.84 9.18
N ASN A 165 -9.55 13.70 10.20
CA ASN A 165 -10.25 12.46 10.50
C ASN A 165 -11.39 12.32 9.49
N LEU A 166 -11.32 11.34 8.60
CA LEU A 166 -12.33 11.09 7.58
C LEU A 166 -13.59 10.40 8.12
N ASP A 167 -13.56 9.87 9.35
CA ASP A 167 -14.75 9.30 9.99
C ASP A 167 -15.64 10.39 10.60
N THR A 168 -15.05 11.51 11.04
CA THR A 168 -15.76 12.61 11.73
C THR A 168 -15.77 13.93 10.97
N GLY A 169 -14.86 14.12 10.02
CA GLY A 169 -14.60 15.41 9.35
C GLY A 169 -13.73 16.39 10.15
N GLU A 170 -13.27 16.00 11.35
CA GLU A 170 -12.43 16.84 12.21
C GLU A 170 -11.09 17.17 11.55
N ARG A 171 -10.65 18.43 11.67
CA ARG A 171 -9.29 18.84 11.32
C ARG A 171 -8.35 18.50 12.49
N LEU A 172 -7.30 17.75 12.21
CA LEU A 172 -6.36 17.24 13.20
C LEU A 172 -5.19 18.20 13.42
N GLN A 173 -4.59 18.11 14.60
CA GLN A 173 -3.36 18.83 14.92
C GLN A 173 -2.19 18.21 14.14
N VAL A 174 -1.38 19.07 13.54
CA VAL A 174 -0.18 18.69 12.78
C VAL A 174 1.03 19.43 13.33
N GLU A 175 2.13 18.72 13.50
CA GLU A 175 3.41 19.24 13.99
C GLU A 175 4.52 18.82 13.03
N GLN A 176 5.38 19.77 12.64
CA GLN A 176 6.59 19.47 11.86
C GLN A 176 7.78 19.49 12.81
N LEU A 177 8.54 18.40 12.85
CA LEU A 177 9.71 18.23 13.72
C LEU A 177 10.96 18.01 12.88
N ARG A 178 12.09 18.57 13.31
CA ARG A 178 13.39 18.40 12.66
C ARG A 178 14.47 17.97 13.63
N GLY A 179 15.40 17.15 13.16
CA GLY A 179 16.59 16.78 13.91
C GLY A 179 16.28 16.23 15.31
N SER A 180 16.87 16.84 16.34
CA SER A 180 16.74 16.39 17.73
C SER A 180 15.33 16.50 18.29
N GLU A 181 14.49 17.40 17.76
CA GLU A 181 13.11 17.59 18.22
C GLU A 181 12.28 16.30 18.11
N ILE A 182 12.62 15.44 17.14
CA ILE A 182 11.99 14.14 16.90
C ILE A 182 12.21 13.22 18.11
N SER A 183 13.46 13.12 18.57
CA SER A 183 13.83 12.32 19.74
C SER A 183 13.28 12.91 21.03
N ASP A 184 13.32 14.23 21.18
CA ASP A 184 12.82 14.94 22.37
C ASP A 184 11.30 14.72 22.56
N LYS A 185 10.57 14.50 21.46
CA LYS A 185 9.15 14.11 21.46
C LYS A 185 8.88 12.61 21.60
N GLY A 186 9.91 11.78 21.70
CA GLY A 186 9.78 10.32 21.79
C GLY A 186 9.19 9.70 20.52
N ILE A 187 9.47 10.30 19.35
CA ILE A 187 9.03 9.78 18.06
C ILE A 187 10.10 8.83 17.51
N ASP A 188 9.70 7.57 17.33
CA ASP A 188 10.55 6.55 16.69
C ASP A 188 10.38 6.59 15.17
N ILE A 189 11.49 6.76 14.46
CA ILE A 189 11.57 6.74 12.99
C ILE A 189 12.35 5.52 12.45
N GLY A 190 12.62 4.52 13.31
CA GLY A 190 13.37 3.30 12.97
C GLY A 190 14.90 3.45 13.06
N GLY A 191 15.37 4.52 13.69
CA GLY A 191 16.79 4.84 13.89
C GLY A 191 16.96 6.23 14.52
N PRO A 192 18.20 6.60 14.94
CA PRO A 192 18.47 7.91 15.49
C PRO A 192 18.27 9.01 14.43
N PRO A 193 17.50 10.09 14.72
CA PRO A 193 17.38 11.23 13.83
C PRO A 193 18.73 11.90 13.55
N THR A 194 18.94 12.32 12.31
CA THR A 194 20.04 13.20 11.88
C THR A 194 19.56 14.66 11.82
N PRO A 195 20.45 15.67 11.74
CA PRO A 195 20.04 17.06 11.59
C PRO A 195 19.11 17.34 10.38
N GLU A 196 19.22 16.53 9.33
CA GLU A 196 18.42 16.61 8.11
C GLU A 196 17.13 15.79 8.18
N SER A 197 16.92 15.03 9.26
CA SER A 197 15.69 14.27 9.48
C SER A 197 14.54 15.24 9.70
N GLU A 198 13.47 15.02 8.96
CA GLU A 198 12.25 15.82 9.02
C GLU A 198 11.05 14.86 9.05
N VAL A 199 10.12 15.15 9.96
CA VAL A 199 8.86 14.40 10.05
C VAL A 199 7.67 15.34 10.19
N VAL A 200 6.55 14.91 9.64
CA VAL A 200 5.24 15.50 9.88
C VAL A 200 4.48 14.54 10.79
N VAL A 201 4.16 14.99 12.00
CA VAL A 201 3.40 14.24 13.01
C VAL A 201 1.96 14.72 12.99
N ILE A 202 1.02 13.78 12.93
CA ILE A 202 -0.42 14.03 12.97
C ILE A 202 -0.95 13.39 14.23
N TRP A 203 -1.56 14.20 15.09
CA TRP A 203 -2.08 13.78 16.38
C TRP A 203 -3.59 13.55 16.31
N TYR A 204 -4.08 12.50 16.95
CA TYR A 204 -5.49 12.14 17.04
C TYR A 204 -5.74 11.34 18.32
N ASP A 205 -7.01 11.17 18.70
CA ASP A 205 -7.35 10.38 19.88
C ASP A 205 -6.86 8.94 19.77
N PRO A 206 -6.32 8.34 20.84
CA PRO A 206 -5.84 6.97 20.84
C PRO A 206 -6.91 5.99 20.31
N VAL A 207 -6.54 5.13 19.35
CA VAL A 207 -7.50 4.19 18.74
C VAL A 207 -8.05 3.23 19.80
N PRO A 208 -9.38 3.19 20.03
CA PRO A 208 -9.99 2.25 20.97
C PRO A 208 -9.89 0.78 20.50
N GLU A 209 -10.09 -0.15 21.42
CA GLU A 209 -10.20 -1.57 21.08
C GLU A 209 -11.38 -1.82 20.12
N GLY A 210 -11.13 -2.58 19.05
CA GLY A 210 -12.13 -2.89 18.03
C GLY A 210 -12.48 -1.75 17.08
N ALA A 211 -11.91 -0.56 17.27
CA ALA A 211 -12.12 0.61 16.42
C ALA A 211 -10.99 0.81 15.41
N SER A 212 -11.20 1.77 14.51
CA SER A 212 -10.18 2.28 13.60
C SER A 212 -10.45 3.75 13.32
N VAL A 213 -9.41 4.51 12.99
CA VAL A 213 -9.55 5.88 12.50
C VAL A 213 -9.04 5.97 11.06
N ARG A 214 -9.83 6.58 10.17
CA ARG A 214 -9.42 6.90 8.81
C ARG A 214 -8.90 8.33 8.76
N LEU A 215 -7.66 8.50 8.32
CA LEU A 215 -7.00 9.80 8.19
C LEU A 215 -6.87 10.16 6.71
N ARG A 216 -7.03 11.44 6.39
CA ARG A 216 -6.49 12.05 5.17
C ARG A 216 -5.45 13.07 5.55
N ILE A 217 -4.24 12.87 5.10
CA ILE A 217 -3.10 13.74 5.39
C ILE A 217 -2.68 14.36 4.07
N TRP A 218 -2.70 15.68 3.98
CA TRP A 218 -2.24 16.40 2.82
C TRP A 218 -0.91 17.09 3.07
N GLU A 219 -0.06 17.13 2.05
CA GLU A 219 1.24 17.80 2.08
C GLU A 219 1.62 18.31 0.68
N THR A 220 2.40 19.39 0.63
CA THR A 220 3.00 19.90 -0.61
C THR A 220 4.49 19.59 -0.60
N TYR A 221 4.96 18.91 -1.64
CA TYR A 221 6.36 18.52 -1.77
C TYR A 221 6.99 19.25 -2.95
N THR A 222 8.24 19.68 -2.77
CA THR A 222 9.12 20.11 -3.86
C THR A 222 10.26 19.10 -4.02
N ASP A 223 10.44 18.57 -5.24
CA ASP A 223 11.45 17.54 -5.55
C ASP A 223 11.97 17.73 -6.99
N ALA A 224 12.89 18.67 -7.17
CA ALA A 224 13.48 18.98 -8.47
C ALA A 224 14.29 17.83 -9.09
N GLY A 225 14.70 16.84 -8.29
CA GLY A 225 15.40 15.65 -8.78
C GLY A 225 14.47 14.61 -9.40
N ARG A 226 13.15 14.71 -9.16
CA ARG A 226 12.15 13.72 -9.61
C ARG A 226 10.99 14.32 -10.38
N TYR A 227 10.82 15.63 -10.34
CA TYR A 227 9.84 16.34 -11.15
C TYR A 227 10.53 17.50 -11.86
N VAL A 228 10.72 17.37 -13.18
CA VAL A 228 11.60 18.22 -13.98
C VAL A 228 10.79 18.88 -15.09
N ASP A 229 10.85 20.20 -15.16
CA ASP A 229 10.40 20.98 -16.31
C ASP A 229 11.43 20.92 -17.44
N LEU A 230 10.96 20.67 -18.65
CA LEU A 230 11.76 20.64 -19.88
C LEU A 230 11.12 21.54 -20.96
N GLY A 231 10.45 22.62 -20.54
CA GLY A 231 9.77 23.57 -21.42
C GLY A 231 8.42 23.05 -21.91
N ASP A 232 8.41 22.40 -23.09
CA ASP A 232 7.21 21.82 -23.69
C ASP A 232 6.92 20.39 -23.19
N GLU A 233 7.87 19.81 -22.45
CA GLU A 233 7.74 18.53 -21.77
C GLU A 233 7.93 18.69 -20.25
N PHE A 234 7.45 17.73 -19.49
CA PHE A 234 7.95 17.49 -18.13
C PHE A 234 8.26 16.01 -17.94
N VAL A 235 9.13 15.71 -16.99
CA VAL A 235 9.40 14.36 -16.50
C VAL A 235 9.03 14.25 -15.04
N TRP A 236 8.27 13.22 -14.70
CA TRP A 236 8.09 12.74 -13.33
C TRP A 236 8.72 11.36 -13.24
N ASP A 237 9.67 11.17 -12.33
CA ASP A 237 10.39 9.91 -12.14
C ASP A 237 10.50 9.58 -10.65
N ARG A 238 9.53 8.82 -10.13
CA ARG A 238 9.38 8.56 -8.69
C ARG A 238 9.07 7.09 -8.40
N GLY A 239 9.74 6.56 -7.39
CA GLY A 239 9.43 5.24 -6.83
C GLY A 239 8.20 5.27 -5.93
N PHE A 240 7.29 4.31 -6.11
CA PHE A 240 6.11 4.11 -5.26
C PHE A 240 6.20 2.78 -4.50
N GLY A 241 6.27 2.85 -3.17
CA GLY A 241 6.32 1.68 -2.28
C GLY A 241 4.94 1.18 -1.82
N ARG A 242 3.90 2.02 -1.90
CA ARG A 242 2.53 1.65 -1.52
C ARG A 242 1.84 0.89 -2.64
N ALA A 243 0.87 0.05 -2.27
CA ALA A 243 0.16 -0.79 -3.22
C ALA A 243 -0.69 0.02 -4.22
N ARG A 244 -1.15 1.21 -3.81
CA ARG A 244 -2.12 2.03 -4.54
C ARG A 244 -1.65 3.47 -4.58
N ASN A 245 -1.42 3.96 -5.79
CA ASN A 245 -0.95 5.33 -6.01
C ASN A 245 -1.68 5.90 -7.22
N THR A 246 -1.97 7.20 -7.17
CA THR A 246 -2.63 7.93 -8.24
C THR A 246 -1.82 9.16 -8.58
N VAL A 247 -1.61 9.45 -9.86
CA VAL A 247 -1.00 10.71 -10.31
C VAL A 247 -1.99 11.46 -11.17
N VAL A 248 -2.24 12.73 -10.84
CA VAL A 248 -3.03 13.67 -11.63
C VAL A 248 -2.07 14.67 -12.25
N LEU A 249 -2.07 14.73 -13.58
CA LEU A 249 -1.23 15.63 -14.36
C LEU A 249 -1.61 17.10 -14.12
N PRO A 250 -0.70 18.05 -14.37
CA PRO A 250 -1.03 19.47 -14.27
C PRO A 250 -2.02 19.88 -15.37
N GLU A 251 -2.77 20.95 -15.10
CA GLU A 251 -3.69 21.54 -16.08
C GLU A 251 -2.94 21.98 -17.36
N GLY A 252 -3.55 21.76 -18.52
CA GLY A 252 -2.96 22.12 -19.81
C GLY A 252 -1.90 21.11 -20.32
N TRP A 253 -1.76 19.96 -19.68
CA TRP A 253 -0.84 18.90 -20.12
C TRP A 253 -1.56 17.64 -20.60
N ARG A 254 -0.94 16.94 -21.55
CA ARG A 254 -1.34 15.59 -21.99
C ARG A 254 -0.29 14.56 -21.60
N LEU A 255 -0.72 13.33 -21.37
CA LEU A 255 0.18 12.20 -21.13
C LEU A 255 0.90 11.81 -22.43
N ALA A 256 2.23 11.79 -22.41
CA ALA A 256 3.05 11.42 -23.56
C ALA A 256 3.78 10.09 -23.36
N ALA A 257 4.14 9.72 -22.12
CA ALA A 257 4.68 8.40 -21.79
C ALA A 257 4.34 8.01 -20.35
N ASN A 258 4.24 6.70 -20.10
CA ASN A 258 4.04 6.12 -18.78
C ASN A 258 4.71 4.73 -18.74
N SER A 259 5.64 4.50 -17.82
CA SER A 259 6.45 3.26 -17.79
C SER A 259 5.77 2.07 -17.11
N ILE A 260 4.79 2.31 -16.23
CA ILE A 260 4.11 1.25 -15.46
C ILE A 260 2.65 1.17 -15.90
N PRO A 261 2.09 -0.02 -16.19
CA PRO A 261 0.67 -0.16 -16.50
C PRO A 261 -0.23 0.48 -15.42
N GLY A 262 -1.14 1.34 -15.86
CA GLY A 262 -2.06 2.06 -14.99
C GLY A 262 -3.40 2.30 -15.67
N VAL A 263 -4.46 2.47 -14.88
CA VAL A 263 -5.79 2.84 -15.39
C VAL A 263 -5.82 4.35 -15.58
N ILE A 264 -6.11 4.78 -16.79
CA ILE A 264 -6.13 6.19 -17.18
C ILE A 264 -7.57 6.65 -17.36
N ASP A 265 -7.91 7.79 -16.78
CA ASP A 265 -9.15 8.51 -17.02
C ASP A 265 -8.92 10.03 -16.93
N GLU A 266 -9.98 10.80 -17.19
CA GLU A 266 -9.99 12.25 -17.04
C GLU A 266 -10.73 12.61 -15.75
N THR A 267 -10.21 13.58 -15.00
CA THR A 267 -10.89 14.18 -13.85
C THR A 267 -11.99 15.13 -14.31
N ASP A 268 -12.90 15.50 -13.41
CA ASP A 268 -14.02 16.42 -13.74
C ASP A 268 -13.53 17.80 -14.23
N ASP A 269 -12.31 18.20 -13.86
CA ASP A 269 -11.63 19.42 -14.32
C ASP A 269 -10.72 19.22 -15.54
N GLY A 270 -10.86 18.10 -16.27
CA GLY A 270 -10.21 17.89 -17.57
C GLY A 270 -8.75 17.45 -17.51
N ARG A 271 -8.21 17.16 -16.32
CA ARG A 271 -6.82 16.69 -16.13
C ARG A 271 -6.73 15.18 -16.29
N ILE A 272 -5.59 14.70 -16.77
CA ILE A 272 -5.35 13.25 -16.91
C ILE A 272 -4.98 12.67 -15.55
N ARG A 273 -5.64 11.59 -15.16
CA ARG A 273 -5.36 10.83 -13.95
C ARG A 273 -4.92 9.41 -14.30
N ILE A 274 -3.87 8.95 -13.63
CA ILE A 274 -3.31 7.60 -13.79
C ILE A 274 -3.36 6.91 -12.43
N ARG A 275 -4.01 5.74 -12.37
CA ARG A 275 -4.13 4.91 -11.16
C ARG A 275 -3.27 3.66 -11.29
N TYR A 276 -2.35 3.47 -10.36
CA TYR A 276 -1.42 2.35 -10.30
C TYR A 276 -1.81 1.37 -9.19
N ILE A 277 -1.78 0.08 -9.51
CA ILE A 277 -1.91 -1.02 -8.54
C ILE A 277 -0.63 -1.85 -8.61
N ASN A 278 0.09 -1.92 -7.50
CA ASN A 278 1.31 -2.71 -7.36
C ASN A 278 1.06 -3.93 -6.48
N SER A 279 0.96 -5.10 -7.10
CA SER A 279 0.81 -6.40 -6.40
C SER A 279 2.10 -6.96 -5.83
N ARG A 280 3.24 -6.36 -6.16
CA ARG A 280 4.53 -6.84 -5.71
C ARG A 280 4.89 -6.22 -4.35
N PRO A 281 5.62 -6.92 -3.47
CA PRO A 281 6.01 -6.39 -2.16
C PRO A 281 7.11 -5.32 -2.21
N ASP A 282 7.81 -5.18 -3.34
CA ASP A 282 8.79 -4.12 -3.61
C ASP A 282 8.11 -2.85 -4.16
N GLN A 283 8.92 -1.81 -4.41
CA GLN A 283 8.48 -0.57 -5.05
C GLN A 283 8.40 -0.71 -6.58
N ILE A 284 7.53 0.06 -7.21
CA ILE A 284 7.56 0.32 -8.66
C ILE A 284 8.26 1.64 -8.94
N GLN A 285 9.06 1.73 -10.01
CA GLN A 285 9.63 2.99 -10.47
C GLN A 285 8.73 3.58 -11.57
N VAL A 286 8.01 4.65 -11.24
CA VAL A 286 7.05 5.29 -12.15
C VAL A 286 7.72 6.45 -12.87
N PHE A 287 7.86 6.30 -14.18
CA PHE A 287 8.25 7.35 -15.09
C PHE A 287 7.03 7.81 -15.88
N ILE A 288 6.75 9.11 -15.84
CA ILE A 288 5.72 9.78 -16.61
C ILE A 288 6.37 10.91 -17.39
N ARG A 289 6.02 11.02 -18.67
CA ARG A 289 6.31 12.21 -19.48
C ARG A 289 5.01 12.89 -19.85
N GLY A 290 4.92 14.19 -19.61
CA GLY A 290 3.84 15.03 -20.12
C GLY A 290 4.31 15.94 -21.24
N ARG A 291 3.38 16.36 -22.09
CA ARG A 291 3.56 17.41 -23.10
C ARG A 291 2.49 18.49 -22.96
N ARG A 292 2.83 19.76 -23.20
CA ARG A 292 1.83 20.85 -23.25
C ARG A 292 0.77 20.55 -24.32
N ARG A 293 -0.49 20.82 -24.00
CA ARG A 293 -1.62 20.71 -24.94
C ARG A 293 -1.53 21.77 -26.02
#